data_AF-A0A101JCP4-F1
#
_entry.id   AF-A0A101JCP4-F1
#
_cell.length_a   1.000
_cell.length_b   1.000
_cell.length_c   1.000
_cell.angle_alpha   90.00
_cell.angle_beta   90.00
_cell.angle_gamma   90.00
#
_symmetry.space_group_name_H-M   'P 1'
#
loop_
_entity.id
_entity.type
_entity.pdbx_description
1 polymer ?
#
loop_
_entity_poly.entity_id
_entity_poly.type
_entity_poly.pdbx_seq_one_letter_code
_entity_poly.pdbx_strand_id
1 'polypeptide(L)'
;MDDTTTGRPAHEPSAARRGTGTPDRFTDLAGTRLYRRNIFAVTGLPADAKGRAVRAHRQRLETRLEVEQTWPGDTELPLVGGHRKEDVRAAFEEFQDPRRRLVDELLWRWGDRDFGCDCPTAVHRDHDEAVRCHSLVLETETGRVEATTQERDRLWAGAAAHWAELLERPEFRQHVAHRIRALDDPRLGEHTADDFLAGLPRLLVSPFGDLIAAPGLRPRLARVCVGWAEYAPFERLLPGVFEELVEETMGSIDEGVLSARNRKNEGRHEDAITILRERVLPAFDGLEPVRAFVPEWRYEEAAHVVAVALNNLAVALVDYQSTRSTAWKRQTMLELAERAYEIAPDSDADEIKANWDAIQDQFTGSEFPAAVKPIRWKKTVAGLGIAALVLGTVGYFLGPAWAVGLVFALIYMAVAG
;
A
#
# COMPACT_ATOMS: atom_id res chain seq x y z
N MET A 1 -2.37 -42.66 -64.81
CA MET A 1 -2.77 -41.46 -65.59
C MET A 1 -3.99 -41.01 -64.85
N ASP A 2 -3.78 -40.25 -63.77
CA ASP A 2 -4.70 -40.21 -62.64
C ASP A 2 -5.29 -38.82 -62.48
N ASP A 3 -6.61 -38.83 -62.34
CA ASP A 3 -7.57 -37.74 -62.30
C ASP A 3 -7.36 -36.80 -61.09
N THR A 4 -7.23 -35.51 -61.36
CA THR A 4 -7.21 -34.43 -60.37
C THR A 4 -8.60 -33.85 -60.23
N THR A 5 -9.33 -34.23 -59.18
CA THR A 5 -10.55 -33.54 -58.74
C THR A 5 -10.26 -32.66 -57.52
N THR A 6 -10.48 -31.37 -57.72
CA THR A 6 -10.39 -30.27 -56.76
C THR A 6 -11.51 -30.32 -55.71
N GLY A 7 -11.14 -30.45 -54.44
CA GLY A 7 -12.01 -30.19 -53.28
C GLY A 7 -11.45 -29.05 -52.45
N ARG A 8 -12.11 -27.88 -52.49
CA ARG A 8 -11.79 -26.68 -51.69
C ARG A 8 -12.47 -26.81 -50.32
N PRO A 9 -11.76 -26.74 -49.17
CA PRO A 9 -12.43 -26.62 -47.88
C PRO A 9 -12.99 -25.20 -47.72
N ALA A 10 -14.22 -25.14 -47.22
CA ALA A 10 -14.92 -23.93 -46.87
C ALA A 10 -14.11 -23.14 -45.83
N HIS A 11 -14.02 -21.83 -46.05
CA HIS A 11 -13.54 -20.87 -45.06
C HIS A 11 -14.49 -20.91 -43.86
N GLU A 12 -14.04 -21.51 -42.75
CA GLU A 12 -14.61 -21.21 -41.44
C GLU A 12 -14.36 -19.71 -41.15
N PRO A 13 -15.39 -18.96 -40.70
CA PRO A 13 -15.20 -17.59 -40.27
C PRO A 13 -14.31 -17.60 -39.02
N SER A 14 -13.12 -17.02 -39.17
CA SER A 14 -12.18 -16.73 -38.09
C SER A 14 -12.93 -16.09 -36.92
N ALA A 15 -13.05 -16.83 -35.83
CA ALA A 15 -13.58 -16.32 -34.57
C ALA A 15 -12.83 -15.04 -34.20
N ALA A 16 -13.57 -13.94 -34.14
CA ALA A 16 -13.09 -12.67 -33.62
C ALA A 16 -12.42 -12.90 -32.27
N ARG A 17 -11.13 -12.55 -32.18
CA ARG A 17 -10.47 -12.33 -30.89
C ARG A 17 -11.27 -11.26 -30.16
N ARG A 18 -12.08 -11.66 -29.18
CA ARG A 18 -12.67 -10.75 -28.19
C ARG A 18 -11.51 -10.01 -27.52
N GLY A 19 -11.53 -8.68 -27.56
CA GLY A 19 -10.55 -7.84 -26.87
C GLY A 19 -10.73 -7.94 -25.35
N THR A 20 -10.14 -8.96 -24.73
CA THR A 20 -10.16 -9.19 -23.27
C THR A 20 -9.12 -8.33 -22.51
N GLY A 21 -8.74 -7.18 -23.06
CA GLY A 21 -7.70 -6.32 -22.49
C GLY A 21 -8.30 -5.26 -21.56
N THR A 22 -7.75 -5.11 -20.35
CA THR A 22 -8.01 -3.95 -19.50
C THR A 22 -7.63 -2.67 -20.28
N PRO A 23 -8.48 -1.62 -20.30
CA PRO A 23 -8.19 -0.40 -21.05
C PRO A 23 -6.85 0.25 -20.66
N ASP A 24 -6.04 0.66 -21.64
CA ASP A 24 -4.72 1.30 -21.41
C ASP A 24 -4.77 2.50 -20.46
N ARG A 25 -5.93 3.18 -20.39
CA ARG A 25 -6.15 4.33 -19.51
C ARG A 25 -5.97 4.01 -18.03
N PHE A 26 -6.22 2.76 -17.62
CA PHE A 26 -6.02 2.35 -16.23
C PHE A 26 -4.55 2.50 -15.82
N THR A 27 -3.61 2.16 -16.69
CA THR A 27 -2.18 2.29 -16.40
C THR A 27 -1.75 3.76 -16.42
N ASP A 28 -2.25 4.56 -17.36
CA ASP A 28 -1.86 5.97 -17.51
C ASP A 28 -2.24 6.87 -16.32
N LEU A 29 -3.35 6.53 -15.64
CA LEU A 29 -3.85 7.27 -14.48
C LEU A 29 -3.27 6.79 -13.15
N ALA A 30 -2.64 5.62 -13.10
CA ALA A 30 -2.17 5.01 -11.86
C ALA A 30 -1.27 5.94 -11.03
N GLY A 31 -1.37 5.80 -9.70
CA GLY A 31 -0.60 6.55 -8.72
C GLY A 31 -1.33 7.77 -8.14
N THR A 32 -0.61 8.58 -7.39
CA THR A 32 -1.14 9.72 -6.61
C THR A 32 -1.72 10.87 -7.43
N ARG A 33 -1.54 10.85 -8.76
CA ARG A 33 -2.05 11.87 -9.69
C ARG A 33 -3.35 11.44 -10.40
N LEU A 34 -3.96 10.33 -9.98
CA LEU A 34 -5.19 9.74 -10.51
C LEU A 34 -6.24 10.78 -10.93
N TYR A 35 -6.73 11.59 -9.98
CA TYR A 35 -7.78 12.58 -10.23
C TYR A 35 -7.27 13.85 -10.94
N ARG A 36 -5.99 14.19 -10.78
CA ARG A 36 -5.41 15.40 -11.40
C ARG A 36 -5.18 15.25 -12.90
N ARG A 37 -4.93 14.03 -13.36
CA ARG A 37 -4.78 13.71 -14.79
C ARG A 37 -6.12 13.34 -15.43
N ASN A 38 -7.21 13.33 -14.65
CA ASN A 38 -8.54 13.05 -15.17
C ASN A 38 -8.94 14.11 -16.20
N ILE A 39 -9.44 13.69 -17.35
CA ILE A 39 -9.76 14.63 -18.45
C ILE A 39 -10.82 15.66 -18.04
N PHE A 40 -11.77 15.31 -17.16
CA PHE A 40 -12.81 16.22 -16.69
C PHE A 40 -12.28 17.21 -15.65
N ALA A 41 -11.35 16.76 -14.79
CA ALA A 41 -10.61 17.65 -13.89
C ALA A 41 -9.86 18.73 -14.66
N VAL A 42 -9.10 18.30 -15.67
CA VAL A 42 -8.23 19.18 -16.46
C VAL A 42 -9.06 20.15 -17.31
N THR A 43 -10.12 19.66 -17.95
CA THR A 43 -10.93 20.48 -18.87
C THR A 43 -12.02 21.30 -18.18
N GLY A 44 -12.48 20.93 -16.98
CA GLY A 44 -13.67 21.55 -16.37
C GLY A 44 -14.99 21.25 -17.09
N LEU A 45 -14.99 20.26 -18.00
CA LEU A 45 -16.21 19.80 -18.64
C LEU A 45 -16.98 18.85 -17.71
N PRO A 46 -18.32 18.91 -17.71
CA PRO A 46 -19.10 17.89 -17.02
C PRO A 46 -19.01 16.54 -17.74
N ALA A 47 -19.20 15.46 -17.00
CA ALA A 47 -19.15 14.07 -17.49
C ALA A 47 -20.09 13.80 -18.69
N ASP A 48 -21.24 14.48 -18.73
CA ASP A 48 -22.25 14.37 -19.79
C ASP A 48 -21.93 15.19 -21.07
N ALA A 49 -20.82 15.94 -21.11
CA ALA A 49 -20.51 16.85 -22.22
C ALA A 49 -20.39 16.13 -23.58
N LYS A 50 -21.09 16.63 -24.61
CA LYS A 50 -21.14 16.01 -25.95
C LYS A 50 -20.57 16.91 -27.05
N GLY A 51 -19.96 16.28 -28.07
CA GLY A 51 -19.47 16.83 -29.35
C GLY A 51 -19.35 18.36 -29.48
N ARG A 52 -20.46 19.04 -29.77
CA ARG A 52 -20.46 20.50 -30.01
C ARG A 52 -20.05 21.29 -28.76
N ALA A 53 -20.54 20.91 -27.58
CA ALA A 53 -20.19 21.57 -26.31
C ALA A 53 -18.70 21.41 -26.01
N VAL A 54 -18.16 20.21 -26.22
CA VAL A 54 -16.72 19.91 -26.04
C VAL A 54 -15.86 20.76 -26.97
N ARG A 55 -16.18 20.81 -28.27
CA ARG A 55 -15.43 21.63 -29.24
C ARG A 55 -15.50 23.12 -28.93
N ALA A 56 -16.70 23.62 -28.59
CA ALA A 56 -16.88 25.01 -28.23
C ALA A 56 -16.10 25.36 -26.94
N HIS A 57 -16.04 24.45 -25.98
CA HIS A 57 -15.27 24.64 -24.76
C HIS A 57 -13.77 24.61 -25.00
N ARG A 58 -13.28 23.68 -25.83
CA ARG A 58 -11.88 23.62 -26.27
C ARG A 58 -11.41 24.93 -26.86
N GLN A 59 -12.17 25.48 -27.82
CA GLN A 59 -11.81 26.76 -28.46
C GLN A 59 -11.73 27.90 -27.43
N ARG A 60 -12.66 27.94 -26.46
CA ARG A 60 -12.64 28.95 -25.38
C ARG A 60 -11.41 28.82 -24.49
N LEU A 61 -11.05 27.59 -24.09
CA LEU A 61 -9.88 27.36 -23.24
C LEU A 61 -8.57 27.64 -23.98
N GLU A 62 -8.46 27.27 -25.26
CA GLU A 62 -7.28 27.57 -26.07
C GLU A 62 -7.03 29.08 -26.16
N THR A 63 -8.07 29.88 -26.43
CA THR A 63 -7.98 31.35 -26.45
C THR A 63 -7.67 31.94 -25.07
N ARG A 64 -8.28 31.42 -24.00
CA ARG A 64 -7.95 31.85 -22.63
C ARG A 64 -6.49 31.60 -22.30
N LEU A 65 -5.96 30.42 -22.64
CA LEU A 65 -4.59 29.98 -22.35
C LEU A 65 -3.53 30.63 -23.26
N GLU A 66 -3.93 31.45 -24.23
CA GLU A 66 -3.01 32.34 -24.94
C GLU A 66 -2.68 33.60 -24.12
N VAL A 67 -3.58 34.00 -23.22
CA VAL A 67 -3.44 35.17 -22.35
C VAL A 67 -3.03 34.75 -20.93
N GLU A 68 -3.67 33.72 -20.39
CA GLU A 68 -3.40 33.17 -19.07
C GLU A 68 -2.47 31.96 -19.17
N GLN A 69 -1.49 31.84 -18.29
CA GLN A 69 -0.52 30.72 -18.34
C GLN A 69 -1.10 29.41 -17.78
N THR A 70 -2.15 29.49 -16.96
CA THR A 70 -2.72 28.33 -16.24
C THR A 70 -4.24 28.41 -16.17
N TRP A 71 -4.89 27.25 -16.28
CA TRP A 71 -6.32 27.07 -16.11
C TRP A 71 -6.61 26.33 -14.80
N PRO A 72 -7.48 26.82 -13.90
CA PRO A 72 -7.72 26.18 -12.60
C PRO A 72 -8.36 24.79 -12.67
N GLY A 73 -8.87 24.34 -13.82
CA GLY A 73 -9.59 23.07 -13.92
C GLY A 73 -11.05 23.18 -13.49
N ASP A 74 -11.65 22.03 -13.20
CA ASP A 74 -12.92 21.96 -12.49
C ASP A 74 -12.78 22.42 -11.04
N THR A 75 -13.70 23.26 -10.57
CA THR A 75 -13.66 23.84 -9.21
C THR A 75 -14.53 23.08 -8.21
N GLU A 76 -15.26 22.06 -8.63
CA GLU A 76 -16.21 21.34 -7.78
C GLU A 76 -15.56 20.23 -6.95
N LEU A 77 -14.35 19.79 -7.32
CA LEU A 77 -13.48 18.97 -6.46
C LEU A 77 -12.35 19.80 -5.85
N PRO A 78 -11.88 19.45 -4.64
CA PRO A 78 -10.85 20.20 -3.92
C PRO A 78 -9.44 19.95 -4.49
N LEU A 79 -9.27 19.93 -5.81
CA LEU A 79 -7.98 19.76 -6.46
C LEU A 79 -7.25 21.11 -6.50
N VAL A 80 -6.12 21.22 -5.81
CA VAL A 80 -5.40 22.50 -5.70
C VAL A 80 -4.39 22.67 -6.84
N GLY A 81 -4.47 23.80 -7.55
CA GLY A 81 -3.51 24.18 -8.59
C GLY A 81 -4.17 24.35 -9.95
N GLY A 82 -3.37 24.70 -10.96
CA GLY A 82 -3.84 24.89 -12.33
C GLY A 82 -3.11 24.00 -13.32
N HIS A 83 -3.71 23.85 -14.49
CA HIS A 83 -3.24 23.08 -15.63
C HIS A 83 -2.65 24.00 -16.70
N ARG A 84 -1.56 23.59 -17.31
CA ARG A 84 -0.92 24.35 -18.40
C ARG A 84 -1.62 24.06 -19.73
N LYS A 85 -1.30 24.88 -20.74
CA LYS A 85 -1.81 24.73 -22.11
C LYS A 85 -1.59 23.32 -22.66
N GLU A 86 -0.43 22.74 -22.39
CA GLU A 86 -0.07 21.40 -22.85
C GLU A 86 -0.93 20.32 -22.19
N ASP A 87 -1.19 20.43 -20.88
CA ASP A 87 -2.05 19.50 -20.14
C ASP A 87 -3.48 19.52 -20.66
N VAL A 88 -4.04 20.73 -20.86
CA VAL A 88 -5.40 20.92 -21.37
C VAL A 88 -5.53 20.39 -22.79
N ARG A 89 -4.52 20.61 -23.65
CA ARG A 89 -4.50 20.07 -25.01
C ARG A 89 -4.47 18.54 -25.00
N ALA A 90 -3.59 17.94 -24.21
CA ALA A 90 -3.50 16.48 -24.07
C ALA A 90 -4.84 15.89 -23.59
N ALA A 91 -5.48 16.51 -22.60
CA ALA A 91 -6.78 16.06 -22.11
C ALA A 91 -7.87 16.08 -23.21
N PHE A 92 -7.91 17.10 -24.08
CA PHE A 92 -8.85 17.12 -25.22
C PHE A 92 -8.55 16.11 -26.32
N GLU A 93 -7.28 15.73 -26.49
CA GLU A 93 -6.87 14.65 -27.39
C GLU A 93 -7.30 13.29 -26.83
N GLU A 94 -7.10 13.06 -25.53
CA GLU A 94 -7.57 11.86 -24.81
C GLU A 94 -9.10 11.76 -24.79
N PHE A 95 -9.81 12.89 -24.69
CA PHE A 95 -11.27 12.96 -24.72
C PHE A 95 -11.89 12.36 -26.00
N GLN A 96 -11.11 12.23 -27.09
CA GLN A 96 -11.57 11.62 -28.36
C GLN A 96 -11.62 10.08 -28.32
N ASP A 97 -10.95 9.44 -27.34
CA ASP A 97 -11.05 8.01 -27.13
C ASP A 97 -12.16 7.70 -26.11
N PRO A 98 -13.27 7.07 -26.53
CA PRO A 98 -14.41 6.78 -25.67
C PRO A 98 -14.06 5.81 -24.55
N ARG A 99 -13.06 4.94 -24.73
CA ARG A 99 -12.60 4.00 -23.70
C ARG A 99 -11.89 4.76 -22.59
N ARG A 100 -11.00 5.69 -22.96
CA ARG A 100 -10.31 6.58 -22.01
C ARG A 100 -11.34 7.44 -21.28
N ARG A 101 -12.22 8.09 -22.04
CA ARG A 101 -13.31 8.91 -21.50
C ARG A 101 -14.14 8.17 -20.46
N LEU A 102 -14.52 6.92 -20.72
CA LEU A 102 -15.35 6.17 -19.78
C LEU A 102 -14.61 5.86 -18.47
N VAL A 103 -13.30 5.54 -18.53
CA VAL A 103 -12.48 5.37 -17.31
C VAL A 103 -12.39 6.67 -16.53
N ASP A 104 -12.13 7.78 -17.21
CA ASP A 104 -12.12 9.09 -16.56
C ASP A 104 -13.51 9.46 -15.98
N GLU A 105 -14.60 9.02 -16.61
CA GLU A 105 -15.98 9.27 -16.13
C GLU A 105 -16.28 8.49 -14.85
N LEU A 106 -15.77 7.27 -14.71
CA LEU A 106 -15.85 6.46 -13.48
C LEU A 106 -15.02 7.05 -12.33
N LEU A 107 -14.08 7.93 -12.62
CA LEU A 107 -13.21 8.56 -11.63
C LEU A 107 -13.51 10.05 -11.49
N TRP A 108 -14.66 10.50 -11.98
CA TRP A 108 -15.06 11.89 -11.88
C TRP A 108 -16.50 12.02 -11.42
N ARG A 109 -16.87 13.22 -10.99
CA ARG A 109 -18.22 13.48 -10.52
C ARG A 109 -19.24 13.40 -11.65
N TRP A 110 -20.36 12.77 -11.37
CA TRP A 110 -21.54 12.75 -12.23
C TRP A 110 -22.48 13.90 -11.90
N GLY A 111 -22.57 14.29 -10.61
CA GLY A 111 -23.46 15.33 -10.12
C GLY A 111 -24.95 14.99 -10.31
N ASP A 112 -25.80 16.03 -10.22
CA ASP A 112 -27.25 15.91 -10.44
C ASP A 112 -27.63 15.82 -11.94
N ARG A 113 -26.71 15.36 -12.79
CA ARG A 113 -26.90 15.32 -14.24
C ARG A 113 -27.81 14.18 -14.62
N ASP A 114 -28.70 14.44 -15.58
CA ASP A 114 -29.53 13.43 -16.20
C ASP A 114 -28.76 12.76 -17.35
N PHE A 115 -28.21 11.59 -17.07
CA PHE A 115 -27.58 10.73 -18.08
C PHE A 115 -28.59 9.95 -18.91
N GLY A 116 -29.90 10.06 -18.61
CA GLY A 116 -30.96 9.24 -19.17
C GLY A 116 -30.88 7.78 -18.74
N CYS A 117 -30.21 7.47 -17.63
CA CYS A 117 -30.22 6.13 -17.03
C CYS A 117 -31.50 5.93 -16.22
N ASP A 118 -31.96 4.70 -16.10
CA ASP A 118 -33.03 4.31 -15.16
C ASP A 118 -32.49 4.03 -13.74
N CYS A 119 -31.25 4.43 -13.47
CA CYS A 119 -30.55 4.11 -12.23
C CYS A 119 -30.99 5.05 -11.09
N PRO A 120 -31.14 4.56 -9.84
CA PRO A 120 -31.56 5.40 -8.74
C PRO A 120 -30.58 6.55 -8.48
N THR A 121 -31.08 7.74 -8.17
CA THR A 121 -30.25 8.93 -7.83
C THR A 121 -29.23 8.66 -6.72
N ALA A 122 -29.55 7.74 -5.80
CA ALA A 122 -28.61 7.31 -4.77
C ALA A 122 -27.29 6.78 -5.35
N VAL A 123 -27.32 6.02 -6.46
CA VAL A 123 -26.10 5.49 -7.10
C VAL A 123 -25.15 6.62 -7.50
N HIS A 124 -25.68 7.71 -8.06
CA HIS A 124 -24.86 8.86 -8.47
C HIS A 124 -24.27 9.58 -7.27
N ARG A 125 -25.08 9.80 -6.23
CA ARG A 125 -24.61 10.46 -5.00
C ARG A 125 -23.54 9.63 -4.29
N ASP A 126 -23.75 8.32 -4.18
CA ASP A 126 -22.83 7.44 -3.48
C ASP A 126 -21.51 7.29 -4.28
N HIS A 127 -21.58 7.29 -5.61
CA HIS A 127 -20.41 7.38 -6.49
C HIS A 127 -19.65 8.70 -6.32
N ASP A 128 -20.33 9.83 -6.36
CA ASP A 128 -19.72 11.14 -6.20
C ASP A 128 -19.04 11.29 -4.82
N GLU A 129 -19.63 10.70 -3.78
CA GLU A 129 -19.04 10.66 -2.45
C GLU A 129 -17.79 9.78 -2.38
N ALA A 130 -17.80 8.63 -3.10
CA ALA A 130 -16.62 7.77 -3.24
C ALA A 130 -15.45 8.51 -3.94
N VAL A 131 -15.75 9.20 -5.05
CA VAL A 131 -14.80 10.06 -5.77
C VAL A 131 -14.29 11.20 -4.88
N ARG A 132 -15.19 11.86 -4.13
CA ARG A 132 -14.82 12.97 -3.24
C ARG A 132 -13.91 12.53 -2.11
N CYS A 133 -14.24 11.45 -1.41
CA CYS A 133 -13.41 10.92 -0.33
C CYS A 133 -12.02 10.54 -0.82
N HIS A 134 -11.93 9.80 -1.94
CA HIS A 134 -10.66 9.33 -2.46
C HIS A 134 -9.82 10.47 -3.06
N SER A 135 -10.42 11.39 -3.81
CA SER A 135 -9.68 12.54 -4.34
C SER A 135 -9.14 13.44 -3.22
N LEU A 136 -9.95 13.77 -2.22
CA LEU A 136 -9.54 14.61 -1.11
C LEU A 136 -8.46 13.94 -0.25
N VAL A 137 -8.54 12.62 -0.01
CA VAL A 137 -7.46 11.95 0.73
C VAL A 137 -6.15 12.03 -0.02
N LEU A 138 -6.12 11.85 -1.34
CA LEU A 138 -4.88 11.99 -2.11
C LEU A 138 -4.31 13.41 -2.09
N GLU A 139 -5.17 14.43 -2.12
CA GLU A 139 -4.76 15.84 -2.00
C GLU A 139 -4.13 16.15 -0.63
N THR A 140 -4.67 15.55 0.43
CA THR A 140 -4.14 15.72 1.80
C THR A 140 -2.88 14.89 2.08
N GLU A 141 -2.77 13.68 1.52
CA GLU A 141 -1.57 12.85 1.61
C GLU A 141 -0.38 13.46 0.86
N THR A 142 -0.65 14.14 -0.25
CA THR A 142 0.37 14.84 -1.04
C THR A 142 0.68 16.25 -0.54
N GLY A 143 0.13 16.64 0.61
CA GLY A 143 0.41 17.91 1.28
C GLY A 143 -0.16 19.15 0.58
N ARG A 144 -1.15 18.98 -0.31
CA ARG A 144 -1.74 20.09 -1.08
C ARG A 144 -2.96 20.70 -0.40
N VAL A 145 -3.63 19.88 0.40
CA VAL A 145 -4.70 20.31 1.31
C VAL A 145 -4.25 19.96 2.72
N GLU A 146 -4.33 20.91 3.64
CA GLU A 146 -4.02 20.65 5.05
C GLU A 146 -5.11 19.77 5.67
N ALA A 147 -4.68 18.71 6.35
CA ALA A 147 -5.55 17.85 7.14
C ALA A 147 -4.75 17.21 8.28
N THR A 148 -5.44 16.95 9.38
CA THR A 148 -4.93 16.13 10.47
C THR A 148 -4.82 14.67 10.03
N THR A 149 -4.01 13.90 10.74
CA THR A 149 -3.91 12.45 10.50
C THR A 149 -5.24 11.74 10.68
N GLN A 150 -6.05 12.15 11.66
CA GLN A 150 -7.36 11.56 11.89
C GLN A 150 -8.34 11.81 10.74
N GLU A 151 -8.31 13.01 10.14
CA GLU A 151 -9.12 13.32 8.96
C GLU A 151 -8.70 12.50 7.76
N ARG A 152 -7.39 12.36 7.52
CA ARG A 152 -6.87 11.48 6.45
C ARG A 152 -7.35 10.04 6.62
N ASP A 153 -7.25 9.49 7.82
CA ASP A 153 -7.65 8.12 8.09
C ASP A 153 -9.17 7.92 7.89
N ARG A 154 -10.00 8.91 8.27
CA ARG A 154 -11.45 8.89 7.97
C ARG A 154 -11.75 8.95 6.48
N LEU A 155 -11.04 9.78 5.72
CA LEU A 155 -11.24 9.89 4.27
C LEU A 155 -10.82 8.59 3.56
N TRP A 156 -9.73 7.96 3.98
CA TRP A 156 -9.33 6.65 3.47
C TRP A 156 -10.37 5.56 3.76
N ALA A 157 -10.91 5.52 4.98
CA ALA A 157 -11.95 4.57 5.36
C ALA A 157 -13.25 4.81 4.58
N GLY A 158 -13.66 6.07 4.43
CA GLY A 158 -14.83 6.46 3.63
C GLY A 158 -14.67 6.09 2.16
N ALA A 159 -13.50 6.34 1.57
CA ALA A 159 -13.20 5.92 0.20
C ALA A 159 -13.33 4.41 0.02
N ALA A 160 -12.75 3.60 0.91
CA ALA A 160 -12.85 2.14 0.85
C ALA A 160 -14.30 1.67 0.91
N ALA A 161 -15.05 2.16 1.90
CA ALA A 161 -16.43 1.75 2.15
C ALA A 161 -17.35 2.11 0.97
N HIS A 162 -17.29 3.35 0.49
CA HIS A 162 -18.14 3.80 -0.61
C HIS A 162 -17.81 3.10 -1.92
N TRP A 163 -16.53 2.89 -2.24
CA TRP A 163 -16.16 2.16 -3.46
C TRP A 163 -16.52 0.68 -3.37
N ALA A 164 -16.29 0.03 -2.23
CA ALA A 164 -16.64 -1.38 -2.04
C ALA A 164 -18.15 -1.60 -2.20
N GLU A 165 -18.97 -0.80 -1.51
CA GLU A 165 -20.43 -0.87 -1.61
C GLU A 165 -20.89 -0.64 -3.06
N LEU A 166 -20.36 0.39 -3.73
CA LEU A 166 -20.76 0.71 -5.09
C LEU A 166 -20.39 -0.38 -6.11
N LEU A 167 -19.22 -0.99 -5.97
CA LEU A 167 -18.74 -2.07 -6.86
C LEU A 167 -19.61 -3.33 -6.78
N GLU A 168 -20.29 -3.55 -5.65
CA GLU A 168 -21.21 -4.68 -5.46
C GLU A 168 -22.62 -4.40 -6.00
N ARG A 169 -22.98 -3.15 -6.28
CA ARG A 169 -24.34 -2.76 -6.69
C ARG A 169 -24.60 -3.05 -8.16
N PRO A 170 -25.66 -3.82 -8.49
CA PRO A 170 -26.07 -4.06 -9.87
C PRO A 170 -26.42 -2.76 -10.63
N GLU A 171 -26.98 -1.76 -9.95
CA GLU A 171 -27.39 -0.50 -10.55
C GLU A 171 -26.19 0.33 -11.03
N PHE A 172 -25.05 0.24 -10.34
CA PHE A 172 -23.80 0.87 -10.79
C PHE A 172 -23.33 0.24 -12.11
N ARG A 173 -23.33 -1.09 -12.18
CA ARG A 173 -23.02 -1.82 -13.43
C ARG A 173 -23.98 -1.46 -14.57
N GLN A 174 -25.28 -1.36 -14.27
CA GLN A 174 -26.29 -0.94 -15.26
C GLN A 174 -26.04 0.49 -15.75
N HIS A 175 -25.64 1.41 -14.86
CA HIS A 175 -25.24 2.76 -15.25
C HIS A 175 -24.07 2.71 -16.23
N VAL A 176 -22.99 1.98 -15.95
CA VAL A 176 -21.84 1.86 -16.86
C VAL A 176 -22.25 1.27 -18.21
N ALA A 177 -23.07 0.22 -18.22
CA ALA A 177 -23.60 -0.38 -19.45
C ALA A 177 -24.49 0.60 -20.25
N HIS A 178 -25.25 1.45 -19.56
CA HIS A 178 -26.00 2.53 -20.18
C HIS A 178 -25.07 3.57 -20.81
N ARG A 179 -24.01 3.98 -20.10
CA ARG A 179 -23.04 4.95 -20.61
C ARG A 179 -22.29 4.44 -21.83
N ILE A 180 -21.90 3.17 -21.86
CA ILE A 180 -21.33 2.51 -23.05
C ILE A 180 -22.26 2.66 -24.26
N ARG A 181 -23.54 2.32 -24.10
CA ARG A 181 -24.55 2.44 -25.17
C ARG A 181 -24.79 3.90 -25.57
N ALA A 182 -24.86 4.81 -24.61
CA ALA A 182 -25.17 6.22 -24.84
C ALA A 182 -24.01 6.99 -25.51
N LEU A 183 -22.78 6.48 -25.41
CA LEU A 183 -21.63 6.99 -26.18
C LEU A 183 -21.67 6.54 -27.64
N ASP A 184 -22.32 5.40 -27.94
CA ASP A 184 -22.57 4.87 -29.28
C ASP A 184 -21.33 4.89 -30.20
N ASP A 185 -20.18 4.46 -29.65
CA ASP A 185 -18.91 4.41 -30.38
C ASP A 185 -18.52 2.95 -30.65
N PRO A 186 -18.25 2.56 -31.92
CA PRO A 186 -17.85 1.19 -32.27
C PRO A 186 -16.64 0.65 -31.49
N ARG A 187 -15.73 1.53 -31.05
CA ARG A 187 -14.54 1.14 -30.26
C ARG A 187 -14.89 0.64 -28.85
N LEU A 188 -16.10 0.94 -28.36
CA LEU A 188 -16.62 0.39 -27.11
C LEU A 188 -17.34 -0.94 -27.30
N GLY A 189 -17.70 -1.32 -28.53
CA GLY A 189 -18.50 -2.52 -28.80
C GLY A 189 -17.82 -3.84 -28.43
N GLU A 190 -16.50 -3.84 -28.26
CA GLU A 190 -15.73 -4.99 -27.79
C GLU A 190 -15.67 -5.10 -26.26
N HIS A 191 -16.11 -4.07 -25.54
CA HIS A 191 -16.04 -3.99 -24.08
C HIS A 191 -17.43 -4.00 -23.45
N THR A 192 -17.50 -4.62 -22.27
CA THR A 192 -18.66 -4.66 -21.39
C THR A 192 -18.44 -3.76 -20.19
N ALA A 193 -19.51 -3.47 -19.43
CA ALA A 193 -19.37 -2.77 -18.15
C ALA A 193 -18.38 -3.48 -17.22
N ASP A 194 -18.35 -4.82 -17.27
CA ASP A 194 -17.51 -5.65 -16.41
C ASP A 194 -16.02 -5.47 -16.71
N ASP A 195 -15.66 -5.26 -17.98
CA ASP A 195 -14.26 -5.03 -18.37
C ASP A 195 -13.71 -3.73 -17.76
N PHE A 196 -14.54 -2.69 -17.64
CA PHE A 196 -14.17 -1.45 -16.97
C PHE A 196 -14.18 -1.61 -15.45
N LEU A 197 -15.22 -2.23 -14.88
CA LEU A 197 -15.35 -2.40 -13.44
C LEU A 197 -14.29 -3.35 -12.85
N ALA A 198 -13.81 -4.33 -13.61
CA ALA A 198 -12.73 -5.23 -13.19
C ALA A 198 -11.38 -4.51 -13.02
N GLY A 199 -11.14 -3.45 -13.79
CA GLY A 199 -9.91 -2.65 -13.70
C GLY A 199 -9.91 -1.62 -12.57
N LEU A 200 -11.10 -1.19 -12.13
CA LEU A 200 -11.26 -0.08 -11.20
C LEU A 200 -10.63 -0.32 -9.81
N PRO A 201 -10.79 -1.49 -9.16
CA PRO A 201 -10.16 -1.73 -7.86
C PRO A 201 -8.63 -1.58 -7.86
N ARG A 202 -7.96 -2.09 -8.91
CA ARG A 202 -6.50 -1.96 -9.06
C ARG A 202 -6.09 -0.50 -9.18
N LEU A 203 -6.86 0.30 -9.90
CA LEU A 203 -6.59 1.71 -10.07
C LEU A 203 -6.81 2.50 -8.79
N LEU A 204 -7.84 2.16 -8.01
CA LEU A 204 -8.13 2.79 -6.72
C LEU A 204 -7.02 2.53 -5.68
N VAL A 205 -6.40 1.35 -5.68
CA VAL A 205 -5.28 1.04 -4.75
C VAL A 205 -3.91 1.52 -5.27
N SER A 206 -3.80 1.88 -6.55
CA SER A 206 -2.53 2.30 -7.15
C SER A 206 -1.80 3.47 -6.44
N PRO A 207 -2.48 4.46 -5.83
CA PRO A 207 -1.79 5.54 -5.12
C PRO A 207 -0.95 5.07 -3.94
N PHE A 208 -1.28 3.92 -3.33
CA PHE A 208 -0.52 3.41 -2.19
C PHE A 208 0.94 3.14 -2.56
N GLY A 209 1.24 2.67 -3.78
CA GLY A 209 2.61 2.38 -4.23
C GLY A 209 3.53 3.61 -4.14
N ASP A 210 3.06 4.77 -4.62
CA ASP A 210 3.80 6.03 -4.50
C ASP A 210 3.93 6.47 -3.03
N LEU A 211 2.86 6.31 -2.23
CA LEU A 211 2.80 6.83 -0.87
C LEU A 211 3.66 6.01 0.11
N ILE A 212 3.74 4.69 -0.05
CA ILE A 212 4.56 3.82 0.81
C ILE A 212 6.07 4.00 0.56
N ALA A 213 6.46 4.61 -0.55
CA ALA A 213 7.85 4.98 -0.81
C ALA A 213 8.40 5.90 0.29
N ALA A 214 7.55 6.70 0.95
CA ALA A 214 7.93 7.51 2.10
C ALA A 214 7.93 6.69 3.41
N PRO A 215 9.10 6.42 4.04
CA PRO A 215 9.20 5.51 5.19
C PRO A 215 8.33 5.91 6.40
N GLY A 216 8.22 7.22 6.66
CA GLY A 216 7.43 7.74 7.79
C GLY A 216 5.91 7.50 7.66
N LEU A 217 5.40 7.21 6.46
CA LEU A 217 3.98 6.94 6.23
C LEU A 217 3.63 5.45 6.32
N ARG A 218 4.59 4.56 6.10
CA ARG A 218 4.39 3.10 5.99
C ARG A 218 3.56 2.51 7.14
N PRO A 219 3.85 2.77 8.43
CA PRO A 219 3.08 2.15 9.52
C PRO A 219 1.61 2.55 9.52
N ARG A 220 1.29 3.79 9.13
CA ARG A 220 -0.10 4.25 9.06
C ARG A 220 -0.79 3.70 7.82
N LEU A 221 -0.14 3.77 6.67
CA LEU A 221 -0.71 3.29 5.41
C LEU A 221 -0.92 1.77 5.44
N ALA A 222 -0.06 1.01 6.12
CA ALA A 222 -0.28 -0.41 6.33
C ALA A 222 -1.58 -0.68 7.11
N ARG A 223 -1.87 0.07 8.18
CA ARG A 223 -3.15 -0.04 8.90
C ARG A 223 -4.35 0.34 8.04
N VAL A 224 -4.22 1.40 7.23
CA VAL A 224 -5.25 1.78 6.27
C VAL A 224 -5.50 0.66 5.26
N CYS A 225 -4.44 0.08 4.70
CA CYS A 225 -4.54 -1.04 3.77
C CYS A 225 -5.18 -2.26 4.43
N VAL A 226 -4.91 -2.54 5.70
CA VAL A 226 -5.59 -3.65 6.40
C VAL A 226 -7.11 -3.42 6.42
N GLY A 227 -7.57 -2.19 6.68
CA GLY A 227 -8.99 -1.86 6.60
C GLY A 227 -9.57 -1.96 5.17
N TRP A 228 -8.80 -1.59 4.15
CA TRP A 228 -9.21 -1.82 2.76
C TRP A 228 -9.30 -3.32 2.42
N ALA A 229 -8.41 -4.15 2.97
CA ALA A 229 -8.39 -5.59 2.74
C ALA A 229 -9.64 -6.32 3.29
N GLU A 230 -10.39 -5.70 4.19
CA GLU A 230 -11.66 -6.24 4.71
C GLU A 230 -12.75 -6.31 3.62
N TYR A 231 -12.61 -5.53 2.54
CA TYR A 231 -13.55 -5.52 1.42
C TYR A 231 -13.06 -6.43 0.29
N ALA A 232 -13.94 -7.34 -0.16
CA ALA A 232 -13.63 -8.34 -1.18
C ALA A 232 -13.02 -7.78 -2.49
N PRO A 233 -13.42 -6.59 -3.01
CA PRO A 233 -12.80 -6.02 -4.21
C PRO A 233 -11.32 -5.68 -4.07
N PHE A 234 -10.80 -5.46 -2.85
CA PHE A 234 -9.44 -4.98 -2.61
C PHE A 234 -8.52 -6.01 -1.94
N GLU A 235 -9.08 -7.00 -1.23
CA GLU A 235 -8.36 -8.02 -0.44
C GLU A 235 -7.11 -8.57 -1.15
N ARG A 236 -7.25 -9.01 -2.42
CA ARG A 236 -6.18 -9.66 -3.18
C ARG A 236 -5.18 -8.70 -3.83
N LEU A 237 -5.48 -7.40 -3.83
CA LEU A 237 -4.67 -6.41 -4.53
C LEU A 237 -3.59 -5.80 -3.63
N LEU A 238 -3.91 -5.66 -2.34
CA LEU A 238 -3.05 -4.95 -1.40
C LEU A 238 -1.72 -5.64 -1.09
N PRO A 239 -1.61 -6.98 -1.00
CA PRO A 239 -0.29 -7.62 -0.90
C PRO A 239 0.65 -7.21 -2.04
N GLY A 240 0.12 -7.12 -3.27
CA GLY A 240 0.89 -6.69 -4.44
C GLY A 240 1.38 -5.24 -4.39
N VAL A 241 0.75 -4.38 -3.58
CA VAL A 241 1.22 -3.01 -3.35
C VAL A 241 2.53 -2.99 -2.56
N PHE A 242 2.71 -3.94 -1.64
CA PHE A 242 3.90 -4.00 -0.78
C PHE A 242 5.00 -4.92 -1.33
N GLU A 243 4.72 -5.68 -2.39
CA GLU A 243 5.65 -6.68 -2.93
C GLU A 243 7.02 -6.09 -3.27
N GLU A 244 7.08 -4.97 -4.01
CA GLU A 244 8.34 -4.33 -4.39
C GLU A 244 9.13 -3.84 -3.17
N LEU A 245 8.45 -3.25 -2.18
CA LEU A 245 9.06 -2.84 -0.92
C LEU A 245 9.64 -4.05 -0.15
N VAL A 246 8.90 -5.16 -0.10
CA VAL A 246 9.33 -6.38 0.59
C VAL A 246 10.55 -6.97 -0.11
N GLU A 247 10.51 -7.10 -1.43
CA GLU A 247 11.64 -7.60 -2.23
C GLU A 247 12.89 -6.73 -2.08
N GLU A 248 12.75 -5.40 -2.14
CA GLU A 248 13.87 -4.47 -1.90
C GLU A 248 14.45 -4.65 -0.49
N THR A 249 13.58 -4.78 0.52
CA THR A 249 14.00 -4.94 1.91
C THR A 249 14.72 -6.27 2.12
N MET A 250 14.21 -7.37 1.56
CA MET A 250 14.84 -8.69 1.61
C MET A 250 16.21 -8.68 0.93
N GLY A 251 16.30 -8.09 -0.27
CA GLY A 251 17.58 -7.92 -0.97
C GLY A 251 18.60 -7.14 -0.14
N SER A 252 18.17 -6.06 0.53
CA SER A 252 19.05 -5.28 1.42
C SER A 252 19.52 -6.07 2.64
N ILE A 253 18.66 -6.93 3.22
CA ILE A 253 19.02 -7.82 4.32
C ILE A 253 20.08 -8.82 3.86
N ASP A 254 19.85 -9.52 2.75
CA ASP A 254 20.75 -10.55 2.23
C ASP A 254 22.13 -9.98 1.87
N GLU A 255 22.15 -8.86 1.13
CA GLU A 255 23.39 -8.17 0.79
C GLU A 255 24.15 -7.70 2.04
N GLY A 256 23.42 -7.16 3.03
CA GLY A 256 23.99 -6.69 4.28
C GLY A 256 24.59 -7.83 5.10
N VAL A 257 23.87 -8.95 5.23
CA VAL A 257 24.34 -10.15 5.94
C VAL A 257 25.54 -10.78 5.25
N LEU A 258 25.52 -10.90 3.92
CA LEU A 258 26.66 -11.38 3.15
C LEU A 258 27.88 -10.47 3.32
N SER A 259 27.68 -9.15 3.27
CA SER A 259 28.75 -8.16 3.47
C SER A 259 29.34 -8.26 4.88
N ALA A 260 28.50 -8.34 5.92
CA ALA A 260 28.95 -8.49 7.29
C ALA A 260 29.74 -9.80 7.50
N ARG A 261 29.27 -10.91 6.91
CA ARG A 261 29.98 -12.20 6.94
C ARG A 261 31.36 -12.11 6.29
N ASN A 262 31.47 -11.44 5.14
CA ASN A 262 32.75 -11.25 4.46
C ASN A 262 33.72 -10.43 5.31
N ARG A 263 33.25 -9.32 5.91
CA ARG A 263 34.07 -8.51 6.83
C ARG A 263 34.54 -9.30 8.03
N LYS A 264 33.65 -10.09 8.64
CA LYS A 264 34.00 -10.99 9.74
C LYS A 264 35.10 -11.99 9.34
N ASN A 265 34.97 -12.64 8.18
CA ASN A 265 35.94 -13.63 7.69
C ASN A 265 37.32 -13.02 7.41
N GLU A 266 37.38 -11.73 7.07
CA GLU A 266 38.61 -10.97 6.90
C GLU A 266 39.19 -10.44 8.23
N GLY A 267 38.58 -10.78 9.36
CA GLY A 267 38.97 -10.30 10.69
C GLY A 267 38.46 -8.89 11.03
N ARG A 268 37.72 -8.24 10.12
CA ARG A 268 37.16 -6.89 10.27
C ARG A 268 35.82 -6.91 11.04
N HIS A 269 35.88 -7.31 12.30
CA HIS A 269 34.69 -7.50 13.13
C HIS A 269 33.93 -6.20 13.41
N GLU A 270 34.64 -5.06 13.57
CA GLU A 270 33.99 -3.76 13.77
C GLU A 270 33.15 -3.35 12.55
N ASP A 271 33.69 -3.50 11.33
CA ASP A 271 32.94 -3.28 10.09
C ASP A 271 31.70 -4.17 10.03
N ALA A 272 31.83 -5.46 10.40
CA ALA A 272 30.70 -6.39 10.41
C ALA A 272 29.60 -5.96 11.40
N ILE A 273 29.99 -5.52 12.61
CA ILE A 273 29.05 -5.00 13.61
C ILE A 273 28.31 -3.77 13.08
N THR A 274 29.05 -2.82 12.48
CA THR A 274 28.47 -1.62 11.89
C THR A 274 27.45 -1.98 10.80
N ILE A 275 27.78 -2.91 9.89
CA ILE A 275 26.85 -3.34 8.84
C ILE A 275 25.58 -3.96 9.43
N LEU A 276 25.70 -4.84 10.44
CA LEU A 276 24.52 -5.46 11.05
C LEU A 276 23.64 -4.43 11.78
N ARG A 277 24.25 -3.49 12.52
CA ARG A 277 23.52 -2.47 13.30
C ARG A 277 22.89 -1.37 12.44
N GLU A 278 23.61 -0.89 11.44
CA GLU A 278 23.20 0.32 10.71
C GLU A 278 22.45 0.00 9.40
N ARG A 279 22.56 -1.23 8.89
CA ARG A 279 21.89 -1.63 7.64
C ARG A 279 20.92 -2.80 7.82
N VAL A 280 21.39 -3.92 8.38
CA VAL A 280 20.57 -5.16 8.42
C VAL A 280 19.41 -5.03 9.41
N LEU A 281 19.69 -4.65 10.67
CA LEU A 281 18.66 -4.52 11.69
C LEU A 281 17.59 -3.48 11.32
N PRO A 282 17.94 -2.25 10.87
CA PRO A 282 16.93 -1.29 10.42
C PRO A 282 16.10 -1.77 9.23
N ALA A 283 16.69 -2.53 8.30
CA ALA A 283 15.94 -3.12 7.19
C ALA A 283 14.94 -4.18 7.69
N PHE A 284 15.37 -5.10 8.56
CA PHE A 284 14.49 -6.11 9.17
C PHE A 284 13.37 -5.46 10.01
N ASP A 285 13.71 -4.51 10.87
CA ASP A 285 12.74 -3.77 11.69
C ASP A 285 11.74 -2.98 10.81
N GLY A 286 12.16 -2.60 9.59
CA GLY A 286 11.33 -1.96 8.58
C GLY A 286 10.21 -2.85 8.01
N LEU A 287 10.28 -4.18 8.19
CA LEU A 287 9.23 -5.12 7.79
C LEU A 287 8.06 -5.17 8.79
N GLU A 288 8.31 -4.91 10.08
CA GLU A 288 7.29 -4.99 11.15
C GLU A 288 6.06 -4.11 10.86
N PRO A 289 6.19 -2.84 10.42
CA PRO A 289 5.03 -2.00 10.13
C PRO A 289 4.13 -2.52 8.99
N VAL A 290 4.69 -3.31 8.07
CA VAL A 290 3.98 -3.86 6.91
C VAL A 290 3.71 -5.37 7.05
N ARG A 291 3.91 -5.92 8.25
CA ARG A 291 3.87 -7.36 8.53
C ARG A 291 2.62 -8.08 8.03
N ALA A 292 1.47 -7.41 8.07
CA ALA A 292 0.19 -7.95 7.59
C ALA A 292 0.19 -8.32 6.10
N PHE A 293 1.12 -7.75 5.31
CA PHE A 293 1.27 -7.99 3.88
C PHE A 293 2.49 -8.83 3.53
N VAL A 294 3.32 -9.19 4.52
CA VAL A 294 4.48 -10.06 4.33
C VAL A 294 4.03 -11.50 4.56
N PRO A 295 4.20 -12.42 3.59
CA PRO A 295 3.96 -13.85 3.81
C PRO A 295 4.76 -14.37 5.01
N GLU A 296 4.13 -15.21 5.83
CA GLU A 296 4.75 -15.74 7.06
C GLU A 296 6.14 -16.32 6.81
N TRP A 297 6.24 -17.19 5.80
CA TRP A 297 7.49 -17.86 5.44
C TRP A 297 8.60 -16.89 5.04
N ARG A 298 8.28 -15.77 4.36
CA ARG A 298 9.28 -14.75 4.00
C ARG A 298 9.79 -14.02 5.24
N TYR A 299 8.89 -13.71 6.17
CA TYR A 299 9.29 -13.07 7.41
C TYR A 299 10.14 -14.00 8.28
N GLU A 300 9.77 -15.27 8.39
CA GLU A 300 10.56 -16.29 9.10
C GLU A 300 11.94 -16.50 8.47
N GLU A 301 12.03 -16.50 7.13
CA GLU A 301 13.31 -16.57 6.41
C GLU A 301 14.20 -15.36 6.71
N ALA A 302 13.64 -14.14 6.66
CA ALA A 302 14.36 -12.93 7.04
C ALA A 302 14.85 -13.00 8.50
N ALA A 303 13.97 -13.43 9.41
CA ALA A 303 14.27 -13.57 10.82
C ALA A 303 15.39 -14.59 11.07
N HIS A 304 15.34 -15.76 10.42
CA HIS A 304 16.39 -16.78 10.43
C HIS A 304 17.74 -16.19 10.02
N VAL A 305 17.81 -15.59 8.83
CA VAL A 305 19.05 -15.08 8.25
C VAL A 305 19.67 -14.01 9.15
N VAL A 306 18.86 -13.09 9.67
CA VAL A 306 19.31 -12.02 10.57
C VAL A 306 19.76 -12.57 11.93
N ALA A 307 18.97 -13.44 12.56
CA ALA A 307 19.28 -14.02 13.86
C ALA A 307 20.59 -14.83 13.83
N VAL A 308 20.77 -15.67 12.81
CA VAL A 308 21.99 -16.45 12.61
C VAL A 308 23.20 -15.55 12.37
N ALA A 309 23.06 -14.47 11.59
CA ALA A 309 24.15 -13.53 11.35
C ALA A 309 24.63 -12.83 12.64
N LEU A 310 23.67 -12.36 13.46
CA LEU A 310 23.93 -11.74 14.75
C LEU A 310 24.59 -12.72 15.73
N ASN A 311 24.02 -13.93 15.89
CA ASN A 311 24.55 -14.96 16.77
C ASN A 311 25.99 -15.35 16.40
N ASN A 312 26.24 -15.60 15.11
CA ASN A 312 27.56 -15.97 14.62
C ASN A 312 28.62 -14.89 14.85
N LEU A 313 28.23 -13.61 14.79
CA LEU A 313 29.14 -12.51 15.09
C LEU A 313 29.38 -12.39 16.60
N ALA A 314 28.34 -12.57 17.42
CA ALA A 314 28.47 -12.57 18.88
C ALA A 314 29.44 -13.67 19.37
N VAL A 315 29.31 -14.89 18.84
CA VAL A 315 30.22 -16.00 19.15
C VAL A 315 31.64 -15.73 18.64
N ALA A 316 31.80 -15.24 17.41
CA ALA A 316 33.13 -14.93 16.86
C ALA A 316 33.88 -13.87 17.65
N LEU A 317 33.16 -12.97 18.33
CA LEU A 317 33.78 -12.00 19.20
C LEU A 317 34.45 -12.65 20.40
N VAL A 318 34.06 -13.82 20.91
CA VAL A 318 34.71 -14.48 22.07
C VAL A 318 36.24 -14.52 21.89
N ASP A 319 36.70 -15.02 20.75
CA ASP A 319 38.12 -15.24 20.45
C ASP A 319 38.82 -14.03 19.80
N TYR A 320 38.08 -12.96 19.48
CA TYR A 320 38.62 -11.79 18.80
C TYR A 320 39.45 -10.87 19.73
N GLN A 321 40.70 -10.60 19.35
CA GLN A 321 41.52 -9.58 20.03
C GLN A 321 41.24 -8.19 19.44
N SER A 322 40.44 -7.39 20.15
CA SER A 322 40.08 -6.02 19.76
C SER A 322 41.06 -5.01 20.34
N THR A 323 41.25 -3.89 19.64
CA THR A 323 41.92 -2.68 20.16
C THR A 323 41.02 -1.86 21.08
N ARG A 324 39.71 -2.15 21.13
CA ARG A 324 38.74 -1.52 22.03
C ARG A 324 38.81 -2.13 23.44
N SER A 325 38.18 -1.44 24.39
CA SER A 325 38.10 -1.93 25.76
C SER A 325 37.33 -3.26 25.86
N THR A 326 37.74 -4.12 26.79
CA THR A 326 37.06 -5.38 27.12
C THR A 326 35.58 -5.15 27.47
N ALA A 327 35.25 -4.01 28.08
CA ALA A 327 33.89 -3.62 28.41
C ALA A 327 33.02 -3.41 27.16
N TRP A 328 33.52 -2.68 26.16
CA TRP A 328 32.80 -2.45 24.90
C TRP A 328 32.53 -3.77 24.15
N LYS A 329 33.54 -4.66 24.14
CA LYS A 329 33.43 -5.97 23.50
C LYS A 329 32.35 -6.82 24.17
N ARG A 330 32.37 -6.91 25.51
CA ARG A 330 31.36 -7.61 26.32
C ARG A 330 29.95 -7.09 26.06
N GLN A 331 29.77 -5.77 26.08
CA GLN A 331 28.47 -5.16 25.83
C GLN A 331 27.95 -5.49 24.43
N THR A 332 28.82 -5.39 23.42
CA THR A 332 28.43 -5.69 22.03
C THR A 332 28.07 -7.16 21.84
N MET A 333 28.80 -8.09 22.47
CA MET A 333 28.47 -9.51 22.43
C MET A 333 27.09 -9.81 23.01
N LEU A 334 26.80 -9.26 24.20
CA LEU A 334 25.51 -9.46 24.87
C LEU A 334 24.38 -8.87 24.04
N GLU A 335 24.53 -7.66 23.51
CA GLU A 335 23.53 -7.01 22.66
C GLU A 335 23.23 -7.82 21.39
N LEU A 336 24.27 -8.29 20.68
CA LEU A 336 24.08 -9.07 19.46
C LEU A 336 23.41 -10.43 19.75
N ALA A 337 23.83 -11.12 20.81
CA ALA A 337 23.26 -12.42 21.19
C ALA A 337 21.80 -12.29 21.68
N GLU A 338 21.51 -11.25 22.47
CA GLU A 338 20.14 -10.94 22.91
C GLU A 338 19.26 -10.64 21.70
N ARG A 339 19.69 -9.76 20.79
CA ARG A 339 18.93 -9.41 19.60
C ARG A 339 18.72 -10.61 18.66
N ALA A 340 19.72 -11.49 18.54
CA ALA A 340 19.60 -12.74 17.79
C ALA A 340 18.47 -13.62 18.37
N TYR A 341 18.43 -13.79 19.70
CA TYR A 341 17.41 -14.59 20.37
C TYR A 341 16.01 -13.98 20.25
N GLU A 342 15.88 -12.66 20.32
CA GLU A 342 14.60 -11.96 20.14
C GLU A 342 14.00 -12.17 18.74
N ILE A 343 14.86 -12.18 17.72
CA ILE A 343 14.45 -12.29 16.31
C ILE A 343 14.24 -13.75 15.90
N ALA A 344 14.97 -14.70 16.51
CA ALA A 344 15.01 -16.10 16.10
C ALA A 344 13.61 -16.73 15.91
N PRO A 345 13.34 -17.36 14.75
CA PRO A 345 12.16 -18.18 14.57
C PRO A 345 12.22 -19.39 15.52
N ASP A 346 11.07 -20.04 15.73
CA ASP A 346 10.97 -21.17 16.66
C ASP A 346 11.92 -22.33 16.31
N SER A 347 12.30 -22.49 15.04
CA SER A 347 13.26 -23.51 14.59
C SER A 347 14.68 -23.32 15.14
N ASP A 348 15.08 -22.07 15.39
CA ASP A 348 16.47 -21.72 15.75
C ASP A 348 16.61 -21.29 17.22
N ALA A 349 15.48 -21.06 17.89
CA ALA A 349 15.42 -20.43 19.20
C ALA A 349 16.23 -21.19 20.26
N ASP A 350 16.21 -22.52 20.26
CA ASP A 350 16.91 -23.33 21.26
C ASP A 350 18.44 -23.24 21.13
N GLU A 351 18.96 -23.31 19.90
CA GLU A 351 20.40 -23.20 19.65
C GLU A 351 20.92 -21.78 19.94
N ILE A 352 20.20 -20.76 19.47
CA ILE A 352 20.58 -19.36 19.70
C ILE A 352 20.48 -19.02 21.19
N LYS A 353 19.48 -19.53 21.90
CA LYS A 353 19.36 -19.37 23.35
C LYS A 353 20.51 -20.02 24.10
N ALA A 354 20.90 -21.24 23.74
CA ALA A 354 22.04 -21.91 24.37
C ALA A 354 23.34 -21.10 24.23
N ASN A 355 23.57 -20.50 23.06
CA ASN A 355 24.71 -19.60 22.82
C ASN A 355 24.60 -18.32 23.66
N TRP A 356 23.42 -17.71 23.72
CA TRP A 356 23.18 -16.51 24.54
C TRP A 356 23.38 -16.79 26.04
N ASP A 357 22.83 -17.88 26.58
CA ASP A 357 23.03 -18.32 27.97
C ASP A 357 24.53 -18.54 28.26
N ALA A 358 25.26 -19.22 27.37
CA ALA A 358 26.71 -19.43 27.52
C ALA A 358 27.51 -18.13 27.53
N ILE A 359 27.18 -17.18 26.64
CA ILE A 359 27.78 -15.84 26.62
C ILE A 359 27.45 -15.09 27.91
N GLN A 360 26.21 -15.16 28.40
CA GLN A 360 25.79 -14.50 29.62
C GLN A 360 26.54 -15.06 30.85
N ASP A 361 26.59 -16.38 30.99
CA ASP A 361 27.25 -17.08 32.11
C ASP A 361 28.75 -16.79 32.17
N GLN A 362 29.43 -16.73 31.02
CA GLN A 362 30.84 -16.35 30.93
C GLN A 362 31.10 -14.95 31.54
N PHE A 363 30.10 -14.08 31.52
CA PHE A 363 30.21 -12.69 31.96
C PHE A 363 29.59 -12.42 33.33
N THR A 364 28.60 -13.18 33.78
CA THR A 364 27.99 -13.06 35.13
C THR A 364 28.77 -13.79 36.21
N GLY A 365 29.65 -14.76 35.85
CA GLY A 365 30.58 -15.41 36.78
C GLY A 365 31.62 -14.46 37.43
N SER A 366 31.70 -13.21 37.00
CA SER A 366 32.50 -12.13 37.62
C SER A 366 31.57 -11.08 38.26
N GLU A 367 31.35 -11.20 39.57
CA GLU A 367 30.72 -10.24 40.52
C GLU A 367 30.01 -8.99 39.94
N PHE A 368 28.72 -9.07 39.53
CA PHE A 368 27.77 -7.91 39.45
C PHE A 368 26.31 -8.43 39.27
N PRO A 369 25.26 -7.63 39.58
CA PRO A 369 23.89 -8.13 39.72
C PRO A 369 23.28 -8.54 38.38
N ALA A 370 22.45 -9.58 38.45
CA ALA A 370 21.82 -10.26 37.31
C ALA A 370 21.16 -9.27 36.34
N ALA A 371 21.54 -9.34 35.06
CA ALA A 371 20.80 -8.72 33.98
C ALA A 371 19.41 -9.38 33.91
N VAL A 372 18.37 -8.56 33.75
CA VAL A 372 16.98 -9.00 33.59
C VAL A 372 16.91 -9.99 32.42
N LYS A 373 16.29 -11.17 32.64
CA LYS A 373 16.09 -12.15 31.57
C LYS A 373 15.23 -11.52 30.45
N PRO A 374 15.62 -11.61 29.18
CA PRO A 374 14.83 -11.13 28.08
C PRO A 374 13.52 -11.93 28.03
N ILE A 375 12.40 -11.22 28.09
CA ILE A 375 11.08 -11.81 27.96
C ILE A 375 10.80 -11.92 26.46
N ARG A 376 10.69 -13.15 25.94
CA ARG A 376 10.23 -13.41 24.58
C ARG A 376 8.73 -13.06 24.51
N TRP A 377 8.42 -11.80 24.21
CA TRP A 377 7.05 -11.34 24.00
C TRP A 377 6.52 -12.00 22.72
N LYS A 378 5.80 -13.11 22.87
CA LYS A 378 4.89 -13.58 21.82
C LYS A 378 3.82 -12.50 21.67
N LYS A 379 4.03 -11.55 20.75
CA LYS A 379 3.00 -10.59 20.34
C LYS A 379 1.93 -11.35 19.55
N THR A 380 1.16 -12.20 20.22
CA THR A 380 -0.08 -12.69 19.64
C THR A 380 -1.01 -11.49 19.55
N VAL A 381 -1.45 -11.14 18.35
CA VAL A 381 -2.44 -10.08 18.07
C VAL A 381 -3.70 -10.27 18.95
N ALA A 382 -3.98 -11.50 19.38
CA ALA A 382 -5.01 -11.83 20.36
C ALA A 382 -4.82 -11.17 21.75
N GLY A 383 -3.59 -11.04 22.26
CA GLY A 383 -3.33 -10.50 23.60
C GLY A 383 -3.58 -8.99 23.71
N LEU A 384 -3.20 -8.23 22.68
CA LEU A 384 -3.50 -6.79 22.58
C LEU A 384 -4.99 -6.53 22.32
N GLY A 385 -5.64 -7.39 21.51
CA GLY A 385 -7.09 -7.35 21.30
C GLY A 385 -7.88 -7.61 22.58
N ILE A 386 -7.51 -8.62 23.37
CA ILE A 386 -8.17 -8.93 24.65
C ILE A 386 -7.94 -7.81 25.67
N ALA A 387 -6.72 -7.29 25.80
CA ALA A 387 -6.44 -6.17 26.71
C ALA A 387 -7.22 -4.90 26.32
N ALA A 388 -7.29 -4.57 25.03
CA ALA A 388 -8.08 -3.44 24.54
C ALA A 388 -9.59 -3.65 24.71
N LEU A 389 -10.09 -4.87 24.50
CA LEU A 389 -11.50 -5.22 24.71
C LEU A 389 -11.90 -5.14 26.18
N VAL A 390 -11.05 -5.64 27.08
CA VAL A 390 -11.23 -5.57 28.54
C VAL A 390 -11.14 -4.11 29.03
N LEU A 391 -10.17 -3.33 28.55
CA LEU A 391 -10.06 -1.91 28.90
C LEU A 391 -11.22 -1.07 28.34
N GLY A 392 -11.70 -1.40 27.13
CA GLY A 392 -12.86 -0.77 26.52
C GLY A 392 -14.16 -1.09 27.26
N THR A 393 -14.39 -2.34 27.64
CA THR A 393 -15.57 -2.73 28.43
C THR A 393 -15.52 -2.18 29.86
N VAL A 394 -14.37 -2.26 30.55
CA VAL A 394 -14.22 -1.68 31.89
C VAL A 394 -14.37 -0.16 31.85
N GLY A 395 -13.78 0.51 30.87
CA GLY A 395 -13.93 1.95 30.68
C GLY A 395 -15.37 2.38 30.38
N TYR A 396 -16.11 1.58 29.61
CA TYR A 396 -17.51 1.82 29.27
C TYR A 396 -18.46 1.64 30.47
N PHE A 397 -18.25 0.61 31.31
CA PHE A 397 -19.16 0.30 32.42
C PHE A 397 -18.78 0.97 33.75
N LEU A 398 -17.49 1.17 34.02
CA LEU A 398 -16.99 1.61 35.33
C LEU A 398 -16.30 2.98 35.28
N GLY A 399 -16.16 3.56 34.09
CA GLY A 399 -15.56 4.88 33.87
C GLY A 399 -14.03 4.86 33.75
N PRO A 400 -13.44 5.95 33.20
CA PRO A 400 -12.03 5.99 32.81
C PRO A 400 -11.04 5.83 33.97
N ALA A 401 -11.42 6.23 35.20
CA ALA A 401 -10.58 6.09 36.38
C ALA A 401 -10.28 4.61 36.73
N TRP A 402 -11.23 3.71 36.50
CA TRP A 402 -11.06 2.28 36.75
C TRP A 402 -10.19 1.60 35.69
N ALA A 403 -10.30 2.02 34.42
CA ALA A 403 -9.42 1.53 33.35
C ALA A 403 -7.95 1.89 33.63
N VAL A 404 -7.69 3.11 34.09
CA VAL A 404 -6.33 3.54 34.49
C VAL A 404 -5.82 2.72 35.68
N GLY A 405 -6.65 2.50 36.71
CA GLY A 405 -6.29 1.67 37.87
C GLY A 405 -5.93 0.23 37.49
N LEU A 406 -6.66 -0.36 36.53
CA LEU A 406 -6.40 -1.72 36.05
C LEU A 406 -5.06 -1.81 35.29
N VAL A 407 -4.72 -0.80 34.49
CA VAL A 407 -3.41 -0.73 33.80
C VAL A 407 -2.28 -0.65 34.81
N PHE A 408 -2.39 0.21 35.82
CA PHE A 408 -1.36 0.31 36.88
C PHE A 408 -1.23 -0.99 37.68
N ALA A 409 -2.32 -1.69 37.98
CA ALA A 409 -2.29 -2.97 38.68
C ALA A 409 -1.61 -4.08 37.85
N LEU A 410 -1.88 -4.13 36.54
CA LEU A 410 -1.23 -5.11 35.65
C LEU A 410 0.26 -4.81 35.46
N ILE A 411 0.65 -3.54 35.32
CA ILE A 411 2.06 -3.13 35.28
C ILE A 411 2.75 -3.45 36.60
N TYR A 412 2.10 -3.18 37.75
CA TYR A 412 2.65 -3.48 39.06
C TYR A 412 2.86 -4.99 39.25
N MET A 413 1.91 -5.83 38.85
CA MET A 413 2.08 -7.30 38.94
C MET A 413 3.14 -7.83 37.97
N ALA A 414 3.37 -7.19 36.83
CA ALA A 414 4.42 -7.57 35.88
C ALA A 414 5.82 -7.14 36.33
N VAL A 415 5.93 -6.14 37.21
CA VAL A 415 7.21 -5.65 37.76
C VAL A 415 7.54 -6.28 39.10
N ALA A 416 6.53 -6.75 39.85
CA ALA A 416 6.68 -7.33 41.19
C ALA A 416 6.83 -8.86 41.22
N GLY A 417 6.77 -9.55 40.07
CA GLY A 417 7.04 -10.98 39.93
C GLY A 417 8.23 -11.22 39.01
#